data_AF-A0A1J4W5C9-F1
#
_entry.id   AF-A0A1J4W5C9-F1
#
_cell.length_a   1.000
_cell.length_b   1.000
_cell.length_c   1.000
_cell.angle_alpha   90.00
_cell.angle_beta   90.00
_cell.angle_gamma   90.00
#
_symmetry.space_group_name_H-M   'P 1'
#
loop_
_entity.id
_entity.type
_entity.pdbx_description
1 polymer ?
#
loop_
_entity_poly.entity_id
_entity_poly.type
_entity_poly.pdbx_seq_one_letter_code
_entity_poly.pdbx_strand_id
1 'polypeptide(L)'
;MKNSINRIFGTFNRLKISYLIRGRYKHLPDVLDGGDVDLLIKQDDIKKAKEIIRREGFRHYPYTQPNLFYLKYDKSLGLILLDVLPASRFPEVKKHKTFFIPKDDNKIPNKKPFLHKIYTGIRRRAYFLFRGPLIIFEGPDGSGKTTNAKALYESLKRFPMKKEFIHFATPFKKDGAKPSSFDRARTRMTAIIKVWKNRILGRLTITDRYIYLTFRKKPFLRDLIRTLAPKPNALFLMKADVKTIRKRKEGQRDQLSEEMIKELYKVYEDVRGIKIIEIDTKKPIDKNLERITNLVLEICCRK
;
A
#
# COMPACT_ATOMS: atom_id res chain seq x y z
N MET A 1 15.47 2.99 17.74
CA MET A 1 14.06 2.57 17.94
C MET A 1 13.93 1.09 17.61
N LYS A 2 13.28 0.29 18.46
CA LYS A 2 13.01 -1.12 18.15
C LYS A 2 11.99 -1.22 17.00
N ASN A 3 12.28 -2.02 15.98
CA ASN A 3 11.37 -2.27 14.86
C ASN A 3 10.10 -3.04 15.29
N SER A 4 9.11 -3.12 14.40
CA SER A 4 7.80 -3.71 14.73
C SER A 4 7.86 -5.20 15.12
N ILE A 5 8.78 -5.97 14.54
CA ILE A 5 8.96 -7.40 14.88
C ILE A 5 9.52 -7.54 16.30
N ASN A 6 10.54 -6.76 16.64
CA ASN A 6 11.11 -6.70 17.98
C ASN A 6 10.07 -6.38 19.06
N ARG A 7 9.12 -5.48 18.77
CA ARG A 7 8.03 -5.13 19.70
C ARG A 7 7.02 -6.26 19.88
N ILE A 8 6.68 -6.99 18.80
CA ILE A 8 5.85 -8.20 18.88
C ILE A 8 6.53 -9.24 19.77
N PHE A 9 7.78 -9.60 19.50
CA PHE A 9 8.51 -10.63 20.25
C PHE A 9 8.66 -10.25 21.72
N GLY A 10 9.05 -9.01 22.02
CA GLY A 10 9.12 -8.52 23.39
C GLY A 10 7.78 -8.62 24.13
N THR A 11 6.68 -8.31 23.45
CA THR A 11 5.33 -8.43 24.03
C THR A 11 4.91 -9.88 24.22
N PHE A 12 5.20 -10.76 23.25
CA PHE A 12 4.93 -12.19 23.34
C PHE A 12 5.67 -12.82 24.54
N ASN A 13 6.97 -12.54 24.68
CA ASN A 13 7.78 -13.03 25.80
C ASN A 13 7.22 -12.55 27.14
N ARG A 14 6.93 -11.26 27.28
CA ARG A 14 6.38 -10.67 28.52
C ARG A 14 5.03 -11.29 28.90
N LEU A 15 4.18 -11.57 27.91
CA LEU A 15 2.84 -12.13 28.12
C LEU A 15 2.79 -13.67 28.04
N LYS A 16 3.97 -14.32 28.00
CA LYS A 16 4.16 -15.77 27.93
C LYS A 16 3.35 -16.45 26.80
N ILE A 17 3.29 -15.81 25.63
CA ILE A 17 2.72 -16.41 24.43
C ILE A 17 3.61 -17.55 23.97
N SER A 18 3.06 -18.73 23.74
CA SER A 18 3.80 -19.89 23.21
C SER A 18 3.93 -19.75 21.70
N TYR A 19 5.09 -19.30 21.22
CA TYR A 19 5.38 -19.12 19.80
C TYR A 19 6.80 -19.52 19.44
N LEU A 20 7.04 -19.76 18.15
CA LEU A 20 8.38 -19.89 17.59
C LEU A 20 8.41 -19.37 16.15
N ILE A 21 9.63 -19.11 15.66
CA ILE A 21 9.91 -18.83 14.25
C ILE A 21 10.18 -20.14 13.52
N ARG A 22 9.41 -20.42 12.47
CA ARG A 22 9.42 -21.70 11.76
C ARG A 22 10.61 -21.86 10.81
N GLY A 23 11.24 -20.76 10.40
CA GLY A 23 12.37 -20.75 9.48
C GLY A 23 12.88 -19.34 9.18
N ARG A 24 13.96 -19.24 8.40
CA ARG A 24 14.59 -17.96 7.99
C ARG A 24 14.95 -17.03 9.16
N TYR A 25 15.21 -17.59 10.34
CA TYR A 25 15.41 -16.81 11.56
C TYR A 25 16.80 -16.20 11.73
N LYS A 26 17.79 -16.62 10.93
CA LYS A 26 19.20 -16.17 11.08
C LYS A 26 19.37 -14.65 11.04
N HIS A 27 18.57 -13.97 10.22
CA HIS A 27 18.64 -12.52 10.01
C HIS A 27 17.67 -11.73 10.91
N LEU A 28 16.78 -12.41 11.64
CA LEU A 28 15.84 -11.76 12.53
C LEU A 28 16.52 -11.33 13.84
N PRO A 29 15.98 -10.30 14.50
CA PRO A 29 14.85 -9.45 14.10
C PRO A 29 15.27 -8.21 13.28
N ASP A 30 16.54 -8.08 12.93
CA ASP A 30 17.13 -6.83 12.43
C ASP A 30 16.97 -6.66 10.92
N VAL A 31 16.93 -7.76 10.16
CA VAL A 31 16.79 -7.76 8.70
C VAL A 31 15.74 -8.79 8.27
N LEU A 32 14.93 -8.42 7.28
CA LEU A 32 14.01 -9.35 6.63
C LEU A 32 14.63 -9.91 5.34
N ASP A 33 15.15 -11.14 5.42
CA ASP A 33 15.57 -11.89 4.23
C ASP A 33 14.33 -12.41 3.47
N GLY A 34 13.80 -11.56 2.59
CA GLY A 34 12.64 -11.90 1.76
C GLY A 34 11.29 -11.40 2.28
N GLY A 35 11.23 -10.70 3.42
CA GLY A 35 10.05 -9.95 3.88
C GLY A 35 9.03 -10.74 4.70
N ASP A 36 9.11 -12.07 4.68
CA ASP A 36 8.18 -12.94 5.40
C ASP A 36 8.73 -13.37 6.76
N VAL A 37 7.88 -13.38 7.78
CA VAL A 37 8.14 -13.96 9.10
C VAL A 37 7.12 -15.07 9.34
N ASP A 38 7.60 -16.31 9.31
CA ASP A 38 6.78 -17.50 9.51
C ASP A 38 6.68 -17.84 11.01
N LEU A 39 5.53 -17.59 11.62
CA LEU A 39 5.24 -17.89 13.03
C LEU A 39 4.45 -19.17 13.19
N LEU A 40 4.82 -19.97 14.19
CA LEU A 40 3.96 -20.99 14.77
C LEU A 40 3.51 -20.50 16.14
N ILE A 41 2.20 -20.53 16.41
CA ILE A 41 1.63 -20.11 17.70
C ILE A 41 0.74 -21.25 18.21
N LYS A 42 0.88 -21.59 19.50
CA LYS A 42 0.01 -22.59 20.14
C LYS A 42 -1.45 -22.17 20.01
N GLN A 43 -2.33 -23.11 19.70
CA GLN A 43 -3.74 -22.84 19.41
C GLN A 43 -4.43 -22.02 20.52
N ASP A 44 -4.14 -22.32 21.79
CA ASP A 44 -4.75 -21.64 22.94
C ASP A 44 -4.35 -20.16 23.05
N ASP A 45 -3.16 -19.81 22.56
CA ASP A 45 -2.63 -18.45 22.61
C ASP A 45 -3.04 -17.59 21.40
N ILE A 46 -3.68 -18.19 20.38
CA ILE A 46 -3.89 -17.52 19.09
C ILE A 46 -4.74 -16.26 19.22
N LYS A 47 -5.77 -16.26 20.08
CA LYS A 47 -6.67 -15.11 20.27
C LYS A 47 -5.87 -13.89 20.77
N LYS A 48 -5.11 -14.08 21.85
CA LYS A 48 -4.25 -13.07 22.48
C LYS A 48 -3.14 -12.60 21.53
N ALA A 49 -2.51 -13.52 20.80
CA ALA A 49 -1.50 -13.18 19.80
C ALA A 49 -2.05 -12.28 18.69
N LYS A 50 -3.27 -12.55 18.19
CA LYS A 50 -3.92 -11.71 17.15
C LYS A 50 -4.18 -10.29 17.66
N GLU A 51 -4.60 -10.13 18.91
CA GLU A 51 -4.82 -8.81 19.52
C GLU A 51 -3.51 -8.01 19.61
N ILE A 52 -2.43 -8.66 20.05
CA ILE A 52 -1.09 -8.05 20.11
C ILE A 52 -0.61 -7.62 18.72
N ILE A 53 -0.72 -8.50 17.73
CA ILE A 53 -0.31 -8.22 16.34
C ILE A 53 -1.07 -7.01 15.78
N ARG A 54 -2.38 -6.94 16.00
CA ARG A 54 -3.23 -5.80 15.56
C ARG A 54 -2.87 -4.51 16.29
N ARG A 55 -2.61 -4.57 17.60
CA ARG A 55 -2.18 -3.41 18.39
C ARG A 55 -0.86 -2.84 17.90
N GLU A 56 0.04 -3.69 17.41
CA GLU A 56 1.28 -3.28 16.74
C GLU A 56 1.05 -2.73 15.32
N GLY A 57 -0.20 -2.54 14.88
CA GLY A 57 -0.57 -1.89 13.63
C GLY A 57 -0.62 -2.80 12.42
N PHE A 58 -0.41 -4.11 12.59
CA PHE A 58 -0.55 -5.05 11.47
C PHE A 58 -2.01 -5.19 11.03
N ARG A 59 -2.22 -5.31 9.73
CA ARG A 59 -3.53 -5.50 9.10
C ARG A 59 -3.69 -6.94 8.63
N HIS A 60 -4.79 -7.58 9.02
CA HIS A 60 -5.09 -8.95 8.62
C HIS A 60 -5.49 -8.99 7.15
N TYR A 61 -4.73 -9.69 6.32
CA TYR A 61 -5.05 -9.90 4.91
C TYR A 61 -6.02 -11.09 4.79
N PRO A 62 -7.24 -10.89 4.26
CA PRO A 62 -8.27 -11.92 4.32
C PRO A 62 -8.01 -13.08 3.32
N TYR A 63 -8.69 -14.21 3.55
CA TYR A 63 -8.71 -15.41 2.67
C TYR A 63 -7.39 -16.16 2.52
N THR A 64 -6.58 -16.23 3.58
CA THR A 64 -5.30 -16.96 3.58
C THR A 64 -5.30 -18.29 4.35
N GLN A 65 -6.46 -18.74 4.80
CA GLN A 65 -6.62 -19.93 5.64
C GLN A 65 -5.91 -21.18 5.06
N PRO A 66 -5.38 -22.07 5.92
CA PRO A 66 -5.48 -22.08 7.38
C PRO A 66 -4.63 -20.99 8.08
N ASN A 67 -3.59 -20.51 7.41
CA ASN A 67 -2.70 -19.49 7.94
C ASN A 67 -3.38 -18.12 8.03
N LEU A 68 -3.03 -17.35 9.06
CA LEU A 68 -3.44 -15.96 9.20
C LEU A 68 -2.31 -15.06 8.69
N PHE A 69 -2.57 -14.30 7.64
CA PHE A 69 -1.57 -13.38 7.09
C PHE A 69 -1.82 -11.98 7.62
N TYR A 70 -0.75 -11.36 8.07
CA TYR A 70 -0.75 -9.99 8.57
C TYR A 70 0.29 -9.16 7.83
N LEU A 71 -0.05 -7.91 7.55
CA LEU A 71 0.79 -7.01 6.76
C LEU A 71 1.03 -5.73 7.53
N LYS A 72 2.26 -5.23 7.47
CA LYS A 72 2.63 -3.91 7.96
C LYS A 72 3.79 -3.38 7.15
N TYR A 73 3.82 -2.08 6.91
CA TYR A 73 5.04 -1.42 6.46
C TYR A 73 5.74 -0.80 7.66
N ASP A 74 7.01 -1.14 7.85
CA ASP A 74 7.89 -0.58 8.87
C ASP A 74 9.04 0.10 8.14
N LYS A 75 9.31 1.37 8.42
CA LYS A 75 10.36 2.11 7.69
C LYS A 75 11.75 1.46 7.73
N SER A 76 12.06 0.68 8.77
CA SER A 76 13.36 0.02 8.93
C SER A 76 13.45 -1.35 8.24
N LEU A 77 12.31 -2.02 8.06
CA LEU A 77 12.25 -3.38 7.51
C LEU A 77 11.55 -3.48 6.14
N GLY A 78 10.90 -2.40 5.70
CA GLY A 78 10.03 -2.39 4.53
C GLY A 78 8.67 -3.07 4.78
N LEU A 79 8.12 -3.70 3.75
CA LEU A 79 6.88 -4.45 3.85
C LEU A 79 7.12 -5.79 4.56
N ILE A 80 6.48 -5.94 5.71
CA ILE A 80 6.51 -7.13 6.55
C ILE A 80 5.28 -7.97 6.26
N LEU A 81 5.50 -9.24 5.92
CA LEU A 81 4.48 -10.27 5.78
C LEU A 81 4.61 -11.23 6.96
N LEU A 82 3.66 -11.24 7.86
CA LEU A 82 3.66 -12.11 9.02
C LEU A 82 2.68 -13.27 8.77
N ASP A 83 3.22 -14.46 8.50
CA ASP A 83 2.48 -15.69 8.25
C ASP A 83 2.34 -16.46 9.58
N VAL A 84 1.15 -16.41 10.18
CA VAL A 84 0.87 -17.05 11.47
C VAL A 84 0.12 -18.37 11.26
N LEU A 85 0.74 -19.47 11.69
CA LEU A 85 0.14 -20.80 11.72
C LEU A 85 -0.25 -21.18 13.16
N PRO A 86 -1.55 -21.30 13.46
CA PRO A 86 -2.02 -21.91 14.71
C PRO A 86 -1.68 -23.40 14.74
N ALA A 87 -1.24 -23.92 15.88
CA ALA A 87 -0.88 -25.33 16.03
C ALA A 87 -1.41 -25.94 17.33
N SER A 88 -2.07 -27.10 17.21
CA SER A 88 -2.52 -27.90 18.36
C SER A 88 -1.34 -28.62 19.02
N ARG A 89 -0.46 -29.23 18.22
CA ARG A 89 0.82 -29.77 18.68
C ARG A 89 1.89 -28.69 18.58
N PHE A 90 2.54 -28.40 19.70
CA PHE A 90 3.57 -27.37 19.79
C PHE A 90 4.90 -28.03 20.15
N PRO A 91 5.96 -27.88 19.33
CA PRO A 91 7.22 -28.57 19.56
C PRO A 91 7.99 -27.92 20.71
N GLU A 92 9.00 -28.62 21.20
CA GLU A 92 9.98 -28.03 22.11
C GLU A 92 10.74 -26.88 21.43
N VAL A 93 11.02 -25.84 22.21
CA VAL A 93 11.66 -24.63 21.72
C VAL A 93 12.94 -24.32 22.49
N LYS A 94 13.85 -23.61 21.84
CA LYS A 94 14.98 -22.94 22.49
C LYS A 94 14.97 -21.45 22.18
N LYS A 95 15.52 -20.66 23.10
CA LYS A 95 15.64 -19.21 22.93
C LYS A 95 16.76 -18.88 21.93
N HIS A 96 16.47 -18.01 20.99
CA HIS A 96 17.43 -17.47 20.02
C HIS A 96 17.32 -15.94 20.03
N LYS A 97 18.35 -15.27 20.55
CA LYS A 97 18.35 -13.81 20.80
C LYS A 97 17.12 -13.38 21.62
N THR A 98 16.13 -12.78 20.97
CA THR A 98 14.91 -12.21 21.57
C THR A 98 13.65 -13.02 21.26
N PHE A 99 13.75 -14.17 20.58
CA PHE A 99 12.61 -15.00 20.19
C PHE A 99 12.92 -16.50 20.37
N PHE A 100 12.01 -17.36 19.94
CA PHE A 100 12.14 -18.82 20.07
C PHE A 100 12.18 -19.50 18.70
N ILE A 101 12.92 -20.61 18.63
CA ILE A 101 13.05 -21.48 17.46
C ILE A 101 12.88 -22.95 17.89
N PRO A 102 12.68 -23.90 16.97
CA PRO A 102 12.67 -25.33 17.29
C PRO A 102 13.97 -25.76 17.99
N LYS A 103 13.86 -26.63 19.01
CA LYS A 103 15.02 -27.09 19.80
C LYS A 103 16.09 -27.76 18.92
N ASP A 104 15.63 -28.52 17.92
CA ASP A 104 16.43 -29.26 16.95
C ASP A 104 16.92 -28.43 15.74
N ASP A 105 16.64 -27.12 15.71
CA ASP A 105 16.92 -26.21 14.58
C ASP A 105 16.27 -26.61 13.24
N ASN A 106 15.40 -27.63 13.21
CA ASN A 106 14.78 -28.08 11.98
C ASN A 106 13.67 -27.12 11.55
N LYS A 107 13.71 -26.73 10.27
CA LYS A 107 12.67 -25.88 9.67
C LYS A 107 11.33 -26.60 9.69
N ILE A 108 10.30 -25.97 10.26
CA ILE A 108 8.94 -26.52 10.24
C ILE A 108 8.27 -26.15 8.90
N PRO A 109 8.05 -27.12 8.00
CA PRO A 109 7.62 -26.81 6.64
C PRO A 109 6.18 -26.30 6.61
N ASN A 110 5.88 -25.42 5.67
CA ASN A 110 4.52 -24.97 5.36
C ASN A 110 3.93 -25.87 4.26
N LYS A 111 3.65 -27.14 4.59
CA LYS A 111 3.06 -28.08 3.63
C LYS A 111 1.56 -27.85 3.53
N LYS A 112 1.16 -26.82 2.77
CA LYS A 112 -0.22 -26.76 2.25
C LYS A 112 -0.32 -27.76 1.08
N PRO A 113 -1.30 -28.69 1.07
CA PRO A 113 -1.57 -29.54 -0.09
C PRO A 113 -1.76 -28.70 -1.35
N PHE A 114 -1.35 -29.24 -2.50
CA PHE A 114 -1.42 -28.51 -3.78
C PHE A 114 -2.83 -28.01 -4.10
N LEU A 115 -3.85 -28.87 -3.91
CA LEU A 115 -5.26 -28.50 -4.10
C LEU A 115 -5.69 -27.33 -3.20
N HIS A 116 -5.21 -27.30 -1.96
CA HIS A 116 -5.50 -26.20 -1.03
C HIS A 116 -4.87 -24.88 -1.49
N LYS A 117 -3.66 -24.93 -2.08
CA LYS A 117 -3.02 -23.75 -2.69
C LYS A 117 -3.83 -23.22 -3.87
N ILE A 118 -4.35 -24.10 -4.72
CA ILE A 118 -5.22 -23.70 -5.84
C ILE A 118 -6.51 -23.07 -5.31
N TYR A 119 -7.19 -23.75 -4.38
CA TYR A 119 -8.46 -23.29 -3.80
C TYR A 119 -8.32 -21.91 -3.13
N THR A 120 -7.30 -21.73 -2.29
CA THR A 120 -7.00 -20.43 -1.66
C THR A 120 -6.70 -19.36 -2.71
N GLY A 121 -5.97 -19.69 -3.78
CA GLY A 121 -5.72 -18.80 -4.91
C GLY A 121 -7.00 -18.37 -5.65
N ILE A 122 -7.94 -19.29 -5.86
CA ILE A 122 -9.25 -19.01 -6.49
C ILE A 122 -10.10 -18.13 -5.57
N ARG A 123 -10.27 -18.50 -4.29
CA ARG A 123 -11.03 -17.70 -3.32
C ARG A 123 -10.51 -16.29 -3.17
N ARG A 124 -9.19 -16.13 -3.13
CA ARG A 124 -8.55 -14.80 -3.11
C ARG A 124 -8.92 -13.99 -4.34
N ARG A 125 -8.86 -14.58 -5.55
CA ARG A 125 -9.25 -13.90 -6.79
C ARG A 125 -10.74 -13.53 -6.79
N ALA A 126 -11.60 -14.45 -6.38
CA ALA A 126 -13.04 -14.21 -6.28
C ALA A 126 -13.37 -13.10 -5.28
N TYR A 127 -12.69 -13.06 -4.12
CA TYR A 127 -12.90 -12.01 -3.13
C TYR A 127 -12.60 -10.61 -3.70
N PHE A 128 -11.44 -10.47 -4.35
CA PHE A 128 -11.04 -9.18 -4.91
C PHE A 128 -11.73 -8.81 -6.21
N LEU A 129 -12.47 -9.73 -6.84
CA LEU A 129 -13.23 -9.44 -8.05
C LEU A 129 -14.18 -8.27 -7.80
N PHE A 130 -14.16 -7.29 -8.71
CA PHE A 130 -14.89 -6.00 -8.60
C PHE A 130 -14.50 -5.10 -7.40
N ARG A 131 -13.49 -5.50 -6.61
CA ARG A 131 -13.03 -4.80 -5.40
C ARG A 131 -11.60 -4.30 -5.52
N GLY A 132 -11.04 -4.19 -6.73
CA GLY A 132 -9.69 -3.67 -6.95
C GLY A 132 -9.55 -2.25 -6.38
N PRO A 133 -8.69 -2.01 -5.37
CA PRO A 133 -8.58 -0.71 -4.74
C PRO A 133 -7.99 0.34 -5.69
N LEU A 134 -8.53 1.55 -5.66
CA LEU A 134 -8.04 2.71 -6.41
C LEU A 134 -7.48 3.76 -5.45
N ILE A 135 -6.17 3.96 -5.55
CA ILE A 135 -5.39 4.92 -4.78
C ILE A 135 -4.88 5.99 -5.74
N ILE A 136 -5.14 7.25 -5.43
CA ILE A 136 -4.74 8.36 -6.29
C ILE A 136 -3.87 9.37 -5.55
N PHE A 137 -2.92 9.97 -6.27
CA PHE A 137 -2.06 11.03 -5.77
C PHE A 137 -2.35 12.32 -6.53
N GLU A 138 -2.67 13.39 -5.81
CA GLU A 138 -3.00 14.70 -6.36
C GLU A 138 -2.21 15.82 -5.71
N GLY A 139 -2.18 16.97 -6.38
CA GLY A 139 -1.41 18.15 -5.98
C GLY A 139 -0.73 18.85 -7.16
N PRO A 140 -0.24 20.09 -6.97
CA PRO A 140 0.49 20.86 -7.98
C PRO A 140 1.75 20.15 -8.50
N ASP A 141 2.27 20.55 -9.65
CA ASP A 141 3.58 20.10 -10.08
C ASP A 141 4.68 20.50 -9.09
N GLY A 142 5.66 19.62 -8.88
CA GLY A 142 6.69 19.81 -7.85
C GLY A 142 6.27 19.42 -6.42
N SER A 143 5.01 19.06 -6.18
CA SER A 143 4.55 18.66 -4.84
C SER A 143 5.05 17.28 -4.38
N GLY A 144 5.66 16.47 -5.25
CA GLY A 144 6.20 15.14 -4.88
C GLY A 144 5.25 13.95 -5.12
N LYS A 145 4.18 14.12 -5.91
CA LYS A 145 3.22 13.05 -6.28
C LYS A 145 3.91 11.83 -6.87
N THR A 146 4.58 12.00 -8.01
CA THR A 146 5.21 10.92 -8.77
C THR A 146 6.22 10.17 -7.92
N THR A 147 7.01 10.89 -7.13
CA THR A 147 8.02 10.31 -6.24
C THR A 147 7.37 9.41 -5.19
N ASN A 148 6.36 9.90 -4.47
CA ASN A 148 5.67 9.10 -3.45
C ASN A 148 4.87 7.95 -4.05
N ALA A 149 4.23 8.15 -5.20
CA ALA A 149 3.42 7.13 -5.86
C ALA A 149 4.28 5.97 -6.40
N LYS A 150 5.46 6.28 -6.98
CA LYS A 150 6.45 5.26 -7.37
C LYS A 150 7.06 4.57 -6.16
N ALA A 151 7.43 5.31 -5.12
CA ALA A 151 7.96 4.74 -3.88
C ALA A 151 6.95 3.78 -3.23
N LEU A 152 5.66 4.15 -3.21
CA LEU A 152 4.58 3.26 -2.77
C LEU A 152 4.52 1.98 -3.62
N TYR A 153 4.52 2.11 -4.95
CA TYR A 153 4.46 0.97 -5.87
C TYR A 153 5.61 -0.02 -5.62
N GLU A 154 6.84 0.49 -5.46
CA GLU A 154 8.03 -0.32 -5.14
C GLU A 154 7.97 -0.92 -3.74
N SER A 155 7.53 -0.15 -2.74
CA SER A 155 7.37 -0.65 -1.36
C SER A 155 6.41 -1.83 -1.26
N LEU A 156 5.44 -1.89 -2.19
CA LEU A 156 4.45 -2.95 -2.30
C LEU A 156 4.87 -4.07 -3.26
N LYS A 157 6.14 -4.15 -3.71
CA LYS A 157 6.61 -5.17 -4.66
C LYS A 157 6.22 -6.59 -4.24
N ARG A 158 6.36 -6.91 -2.95
CA ARG A 158 6.02 -8.21 -2.33
C ARG A 158 4.57 -8.34 -1.85
N PHE A 159 3.73 -7.31 -2.04
CA PHE A 159 2.33 -7.37 -1.65
C PHE A 159 1.59 -8.46 -2.46
N PRO A 160 0.80 -9.36 -1.83
CA PRO A 160 0.18 -10.50 -2.52
C PRO A 160 -0.85 -10.16 -3.61
N MET A 161 -1.24 -8.89 -3.75
CA MET A 161 -2.17 -8.41 -4.76
C MET A 161 -1.41 -7.90 -5.99
N LYS A 162 -1.93 -8.22 -7.18
CA LYS A 162 -1.44 -7.59 -8.42
C LYS A 162 -1.69 -6.09 -8.34
N LYS A 163 -0.72 -5.31 -8.78
CA LYS A 163 -0.73 -3.85 -8.76
C LYS A 163 -0.39 -3.29 -10.13
N GLU A 164 -0.93 -2.12 -10.44
CA GLU A 164 -0.61 -1.39 -11.66
C GLU A 164 -0.50 0.10 -11.36
N PHE A 165 0.51 0.72 -11.94
CA PHE A 165 0.73 2.15 -11.87
C PHE A 165 0.21 2.81 -13.14
N ILE A 166 -0.73 3.76 -13.01
CA ILE A 166 -1.37 4.44 -14.13
C ILE A 166 -1.11 5.94 -14.05
N HIS A 167 -0.58 6.52 -15.12
CA HIS A 167 -0.39 7.95 -15.23
C HIS A 167 -1.52 8.59 -16.04
N PHE A 168 -2.11 9.68 -15.52
CA PHE A 168 -3.20 10.40 -16.19
C PHE A 168 -2.73 11.60 -17.02
N ALA A 169 -1.45 11.95 -16.98
CA ALA A 169 -0.91 12.99 -17.84
C ALA A 169 -0.60 12.46 -19.25
N THR A 170 -0.95 13.25 -20.25
CA THR A 170 -0.54 13.00 -21.63
C THR A 170 0.89 13.51 -21.78
N PRO A 171 1.83 12.67 -22.23
CA PRO A 171 3.20 13.12 -22.46
C PRO A 171 3.22 14.18 -23.57
N PHE A 172 4.23 15.06 -23.51
CA PHE A 172 4.54 15.92 -24.64
C PHE A 172 4.95 15.07 -25.85
N LYS A 173 4.73 15.62 -27.05
CA LYS A 173 5.21 15.00 -28.28
C LYS A 173 6.75 15.04 -28.31
N LYS A 174 7.38 14.20 -29.15
CA LYS A 174 8.85 14.05 -29.22
C LYS A 174 9.57 15.35 -29.59
N ASP A 175 8.90 16.21 -30.34
CA ASP A 175 9.30 17.57 -30.74
C ASP A 175 9.12 18.62 -29.62
N GLY A 176 8.62 18.22 -28.45
CA GLY A 176 8.30 19.11 -27.34
C GLY A 176 6.98 19.85 -27.51
N ALA A 177 6.19 19.57 -28.56
CA ALA A 177 4.90 20.20 -28.75
C ALA A 177 3.88 19.76 -27.68
N LYS A 178 3.04 20.70 -27.25
CA LYS A 178 1.96 20.45 -26.29
C LYS A 178 0.96 19.46 -26.90
N PRO A 179 0.47 18.46 -26.14
CA PRO A 179 -0.53 17.54 -26.64
C PRO A 179 -1.83 18.30 -26.94
N SER A 180 -2.54 17.85 -27.98
CA SER A 180 -3.83 18.43 -28.34
C SER A 180 -4.89 18.14 -27.27
N SER A 181 -6.00 18.85 -27.29
CA SER A 181 -7.14 18.57 -26.40
C SER A 181 -7.72 17.17 -26.65
N PHE A 182 -7.67 16.69 -27.90
CA PHE A 182 -8.09 15.33 -28.26
C PHE A 182 -7.14 14.28 -27.68
N ASP A 183 -5.82 14.47 -27.79
CA ASP A 183 -4.82 13.57 -27.19
C ASP A 183 -5.04 13.44 -25.68
N ARG A 184 -5.26 14.57 -25.00
CA ARG A 184 -5.58 14.60 -23.57
C ARG A 184 -6.85 13.85 -23.22
N ALA A 185 -7.92 14.02 -24.00
CA ALA A 185 -9.16 13.31 -23.79
C ALA A 185 -8.98 11.79 -23.99
N ARG A 186 -8.29 11.39 -25.07
CA ARG A 186 -8.00 9.98 -25.38
C ARG A 186 -7.17 9.32 -24.30
N THR A 187 -6.04 9.92 -23.87
CA THR A 187 -5.20 9.37 -22.79
C THR A 187 -6.01 9.12 -21.52
N ARG A 188 -6.85 10.09 -21.13
CA ARG A 188 -7.66 9.99 -19.92
C ARG A 188 -8.74 8.92 -20.04
N MET A 189 -9.41 8.82 -21.18
CA MET A 189 -10.40 7.77 -21.41
C MET A 189 -9.76 6.38 -21.35
N THR A 190 -8.61 6.19 -22.00
CA THR A 190 -7.84 4.94 -21.91
C THR A 190 -7.42 4.64 -20.46
N ALA A 191 -6.99 5.65 -19.70
CA ALA A 191 -6.65 5.48 -18.29
C ALA A 191 -7.87 5.08 -17.45
N ILE A 192 -9.04 5.69 -17.66
CA ILE A 192 -10.31 5.33 -17.00
C ILE A 192 -10.69 3.87 -17.30
N ILE A 193 -10.62 3.45 -18.56
CA ILE A 193 -10.91 2.06 -18.97
C ILE A 193 -9.95 1.08 -18.26
N LYS A 194 -8.65 1.41 -18.18
CA LYS A 194 -7.68 0.60 -17.45
C LYS A 194 -8.00 0.51 -15.96
N VAL A 195 -8.40 1.63 -15.33
CA VAL A 195 -8.82 1.63 -13.92
C VAL A 195 -10.06 0.76 -13.72
N TRP A 196 -11.06 0.83 -14.59
CA TRP A 196 -12.23 -0.05 -14.56
C TRP A 196 -11.85 -1.52 -14.68
N LYS A 197 -11.01 -1.86 -15.67
CA LYS A 197 -10.47 -3.22 -15.85
C LYS A 197 -9.77 -3.72 -14.58
N ASN A 198 -8.94 -2.89 -13.96
CA ASN A 198 -8.22 -3.27 -12.74
C ASN A 198 -9.13 -3.43 -11.54
N ARG A 199 -10.15 -2.58 -11.41
CA ARG A 199 -11.19 -2.71 -10.38
C ARG A 199 -11.93 -4.04 -10.51
N ILE A 200 -12.35 -4.39 -11.73
CA ILE A 200 -13.01 -5.65 -12.05
C ILE A 200 -12.10 -6.83 -11.72
N LEU A 201 -10.84 -6.79 -12.15
CA LEU A 201 -9.86 -7.87 -11.94
C LEU A 201 -9.28 -7.92 -10.51
N GLY A 202 -9.73 -7.05 -9.59
CA GLY A 202 -9.25 -7.06 -8.21
C GLY A 202 -7.80 -6.63 -8.03
N ARG A 203 -7.30 -5.75 -8.90
CA ARG A 203 -5.93 -5.23 -8.85
C ARG A 203 -5.88 -3.90 -8.12
N LEU A 204 -4.83 -3.70 -7.32
CA LEU A 204 -4.51 -2.40 -6.73
C LEU A 204 -4.06 -1.44 -7.84
N THR A 205 -4.80 -0.37 -8.04
CA THR A 205 -4.44 0.69 -8.98
C THR A 205 -3.89 1.88 -8.21
N ILE A 206 -2.66 2.28 -8.53
CA ILE A 206 -2.02 3.48 -8.00
C ILE A 206 -1.93 4.49 -9.15
N THR A 207 -2.47 5.69 -8.97
CA THR A 207 -2.41 6.72 -10.00
C THR A 207 -1.61 7.93 -9.57
N ASP A 208 -0.86 8.47 -10.52
CA ASP A 208 -0.31 9.83 -10.42
C ASP A 208 -1.19 10.75 -11.26
N ARG A 209 -1.92 11.60 -10.55
CA ARG A 209 -3.10 12.37 -11.00
C ARG A 209 -4.31 11.49 -11.30
N TYR A 210 -5.46 12.15 -11.36
CA TYR A 210 -6.73 11.57 -11.75
C TYR A 210 -7.51 12.57 -12.62
N ILE A 211 -8.83 12.38 -12.71
CA ILE A 211 -9.69 13.19 -13.58
C ILE A 211 -10.09 14.55 -13.00
N TYR A 212 -9.69 14.93 -11.78
CA TYR A 212 -10.29 16.11 -11.13
C TYR A 212 -9.97 17.45 -11.78
N LEU A 213 -8.77 17.57 -12.36
CA LEU A 213 -8.37 18.75 -13.14
C LEU A 213 -8.88 18.70 -14.59
N THR A 214 -9.47 17.58 -14.99
CA THR A 214 -9.95 17.37 -16.35
C THR A 214 -11.23 18.19 -16.56
N PHE A 215 -11.27 18.97 -17.64
CA PHE A 215 -12.42 19.80 -18.02
C PHE A 215 -12.85 20.84 -16.98
N ARG A 216 -11.90 21.40 -16.22
CA ARG A 216 -12.19 22.49 -15.27
C ARG A 216 -12.95 23.67 -15.92
N LYS A 217 -12.66 23.97 -17.20
CA LYS A 217 -13.32 25.02 -17.99
C LYS A 217 -14.69 24.60 -18.57
N LYS A 218 -15.11 23.34 -18.44
CA LYS A 218 -16.36 22.80 -19.00
C LYS A 218 -17.11 21.98 -17.92
N PRO A 219 -17.90 22.63 -17.04
CA PRO A 219 -18.53 22.00 -15.88
C PRO A 219 -19.37 20.76 -16.22
N PHE A 220 -20.19 20.83 -17.28
CA PHE A 220 -21.02 19.71 -17.71
C PHE A 220 -20.20 18.43 -18.02
N LEU A 221 -19.13 18.56 -18.82
CA LEU A 221 -18.24 17.42 -19.14
C LEU A 221 -17.47 16.91 -17.93
N ARG A 222 -17.07 17.83 -17.03
CA ARG A 222 -16.42 17.47 -15.77
C ARG A 222 -17.34 16.57 -14.94
N ASP A 223 -18.61 16.92 -14.82
CA ASP A 223 -19.56 16.21 -13.96
C ASP A 223 -19.98 14.87 -14.59
N LEU A 224 -20.15 14.82 -15.92
CA LEU A 224 -20.36 13.57 -16.66
C LEU A 224 -19.19 12.59 -16.46
N ILE A 225 -17.94 13.03 -16.65
CA ILE A 225 -16.78 12.15 -16.52
C ILE A 225 -16.52 11.74 -15.07
N ARG A 226 -16.79 12.62 -14.10
CA ARG A 226 -16.75 12.27 -12.68
C ARG A 226 -17.75 11.18 -12.33
N THR A 227 -18.91 11.18 -12.98
CA THR A 227 -19.95 10.15 -12.79
C THR A 227 -19.52 8.80 -13.38
N LEU A 228 -18.87 8.81 -14.57
CA LEU A 228 -18.43 7.59 -15.25
C LEU A 228 -17.13 7.00 -14.70
N ALA A 229 -16.29 7.82 -14.07
CA ALA A 229 -14.99 7.37 -13.58
C ALA A 229 -15.12 6.59 -12.25
N PRO A 230 -14.33 5.52 -12.06
CA PRO A 230 -14.35 4.75 -10.82
C PRO A 230 -14.06 5.61 -9.60
N LYS A 231 -14.95 5.60 -8.60
CA LYS A 231 -14.72 6.33 -7.35
C LYS A 231 -13.47 5.78 -6.62
N PRO A 232 -12.44 6.61 -6.33
CA PRO A 232 -11.27 6.23 -5.54
C PRO A 232 -11.61 5.82 -4.12
N ASN A 233 -10.82 4.89 -3.57
CA ASN A 233 -10.90 4.53 -2.16
C ASN A 233 -10.21 5.57 -1.26
N ALA A 234 -9.17 6.24 -1.77
CA ALA A 234 -8.49 7.32 -1.08
C ALA A 234 -7.79 8.26 -2.08
N LEU A 235 -7.75 9.55 -1.72
CA LEU A 235 -7.00 10.59 -2.41
C LEU A 235 -5.89 11.09 -1.48
N PHE A 236 -4.64 10.87 -1.87
CA PHE A 236 -3.48 11.41 -1.17
C PHE A 236 -3.13 12.78 -1.76
N LEU A 237 -3.44 13.85 -1.03
CA LEU A 237 -3.19 15.22 -1.45
C LEU A 237 -1.79 15.66 -0.98
N MET A 238 -0.87 15.82 -1.94
CA MET A 238 0.50 16.23 -1.66
C MET A 238 0.56 17.74 -1.40
N LYS A 239 0.74 18.12 -0.14
CA LYS A 239 0.85 19.52 0.32
C LYS A 239 2.30 19.96 0.35
N ALA A 240 2.58 21.06 -0.34
CA ALA A 240 3.85 21.77 -0.34
C ALA A 240 3.55 23.27 -0.40
N ASP A 241 4.32 24.09 0.29
CA ASP A 241 4.21 25.54 0.14
C ASP A 241 4.77 25.99 -1.23
N VAL A 242 4.36 27.18 -1.65
CA VAL A 242 4.71 27.76 -2.95
C VAL A 242 6.22 27.89 -3.11
N LYS A 243 6.95 28.31 -2.07
CA LYS A 243 8.41 28.46 -2.12
C LYS A 243 9.08 27.11 -2.36
N THR A 244 8.64 26.06 -1.66
CA THR A 244 9.12 24.69 -1.86
C THR A 244 8.83 24.18 -3.27
N ILE A 245 7.63 24.42 -3.81
CA ILE A 245 7.26 24.03 -5.18
C ILE A 245 8.14 24.74 -6.20
N ARG A 246 8.29 26.06 -6.08
CA ARG A 246 9.12 26.87 -6.98
C ARG A 246 10.58 26.41 -6.96
N LYS A 247 11.15 26.20 -5.78
CA LYS A 247 12.52 25.67 -5.62
C LYS A 247 12.69 24.31 -6.31
N ARG A 248 11.72 23.40 -6.18
CA ARG A 248 11.77 22.08 -6.85
C ARG A 248 11.57 22.14 -8.37
N LYS A 249 11.05 23.25 -8.88
CA LYS A 249 10.72 23.48 -10.31
C LYS A 249 11.56 24.59 -10.92
N GLU A 250 12.59 25.05 -10.22
CA GLU A 250 13.51 26.07 -10.69
C GLU A 250 14.17 25.61 -12.00
N GLY A 251 14.25 26.48 -13.00
CA GLY A 251 14.72 26.15 -14.35
C GLY A 251 13.77 25.29 -15.20
N GLN A 252 12.59 24.88 -14.69
CA GLN A 252 11.60 24.17 -15.50
C GLN A 252 10.64 25.14 -16.18
N ARG A 253 10.24 24.81 -17.42
CA ARG A 253 9.38 25.66 -18.27
C ARG A 253 7.99 25.94 -17.68
N ASP A 254 7.46 25.03 -16.88
CA ASP A 254 6.09 25.10 -16.33
C ASP A 254 6.09 25.54 -14.86
N GLN A 255 6.43 26.81 -14.62
CA GLN A 255 6.26 27.41 -13.30
C GLN A 255 4.82 27.90 -13.13
N LEU A 256 4.16 27.42 -12.07
CA LEU A 256 2.81 27.84 -11.71
C LEU A 256 2.88 29.12 -10.87
N SER A 257 1.96 30.05 -11.11
CA SER A 257 1.78 31.21 -10.23
C SER A 257 1.30 30.74 -8.85
N GLU A 258 1.46 31.60 -7.85
CA GLU A 258 1.00 31.31 -6.49
C GLU A 258 -0.53 31.11 -6.45
N GLU A 259 -1.24 31.94 -7.19
CA GLU A 259 -2.69 31.93 -7.34
C GLU A 259 -3.14 30.60 -7.97
N MET A 260 -2.46 30.17 -9.04
CA MET A 260 -2.73 28.89 -9.69
C MET A 260 -2.51 27.71 -8.73
N ILE A 261 -1.46 27.74 -7.90
CA ILE A 261 -1.20 26.69 -6.90
C ILE A 261 -2.33 26.62 -5.86
N LYS A 262 -2.74 27.78 -5.32
CA LYS A 262 -3.85 27.87 -4.36
C LYS A 262 -5.17 27.37 -4.97
N GLU A 263 -5.43 27.77 -6.21
CA GLU A 263 -6.61 27.38 -6.97
C GLU A 263 -6.66 25.87 -7.25
N LEU A 264 -5.51 25.24 -7.56
CA LEU A 264 -5.42 23.80 -7.71
C LEU A 264 -5.73 23.06 -6.41
N TYR A 265 -5.20 23.53 -5.27
CA TYR A 265 -5.51 22.93 -3.97
C TYR A 265 -7.01 22.98 -3.65
N LYS A 266 -7.66 24.12 -3.89
CA LYS A 266 -9.11 24.26 -3.72
C LYS A 266 -9.89 23.23 -4.53
N VAL A 267 -9.53 23.03 -5.81
CA VAL A 267 -10.18 22.01 -6.66
C VAL A 267 -10.05 20.60 -6.09
N TYR A 268 -8.93 20.28 -5.44
CA TYR A 268 -8.70 18.96 -4.84
C TYR A 268 -9.42 18.78 -3.51
N GLU A 269 -9.52 19.83 -2.70
CA GLU A 269 -10.23 19.85 -1.42
C GLU A 269 -11.75 19.75 -1.62
N ASP A 270 -12.27 20.34 -2.70
CA ASP A 270 -13.69 20.31 -3.05
C ASP A 270 -14.17 18.94 -3.58
N VAL A 271 -13.31 17.93 -3.63
CA VAL A 271 -13.67 16.58 -4.08
C VAL A 271 -14.53 15.88 -3.02
N ARG A 272 -15.85 15.93 -3.22
CA ARG A 272 -16.83 15.34 -2.29
C ARG A 272 -16.84 13.80 -2.31
N GLY A 273 -17.20 13.23 -1.16
CA GLY A 273 -17.49 11.80 -1.02
C GLY A 273 -16.28 10.88 -1.03
N ILE A 274 -15.06 11.40 -1.00
CA ILE A 274 -13.81 10.61 -1.02
C ILE A 274 -12.99 10.97 0.21
N LYS A 275 -12.32 9.97 0.79
CA LYS A 275 -11.38 10.19 1.89
C LYS A 275 -10.13 10.90 1.35
N ILE A 276 -10.01 12.19 1.62
CA ILE A 276 -8.82 12.99 1.34
C ILE A 276 -7.84 12.81 2.51
N ILE A 277 -6.58 12.51 2.17
CA ILE A 277 -5.50 12.31 3.12
C ILE A 277 -4.38 13.26 2.75
N GLU A 278 -4.19 14.30 3.55
CA GLU A 278 -3.11 15.26 3.32
C GLU A 278 -1.76 14.70 3.73
N ILE A 279 -0.80 14.83 2.81
CA ILE A 279 0.59 14.43 3.01
C ILE A 279 1.46 15.70 2.95
N ASP A 280 2.06 16.03 4.10
CA ASP A 280 3.03 17.10 4.21
C ASP A 280 4.36 16.67 3.59
N THR A 281 4.69 17.25 2.44
CA THR A 281 5.89 16.90 1.68
C THR A 281 7.15 17.64 2.12
N LYS A 282 7.09 18.40 3.23
CA LYS A 282 8.28 18.86 3.97
C LYS A 282 8.89 17.74 4.80
N LYS A 283 8.09 16.76 5.20
CA LYS A 283 8.57 15.59 5.95
C LYS A 283 9.47 14.71 5.06
N PRO A 284 10.47 14.04 5.65
CA PRO A 284 11.25 13.02 4.98
C PRO A 284 10.38 11.98 4.25
N ILE A 285 10.83 11.56 3.07
CA ILE A 285 10.08 10.65 2.18
C ILE A 285 9.76 9.32 2.85
N ASP A 286 10.67 8.77 3.65
CA ASP A 286 10.50 7.51 4.38
C ASP A 286 9.34 7.57 5.38
N LYS A 287 9.19 8.68 6.11
CA LYS A 287 8.05 8.90 7.03
C LYS A 287 6.73 8.99 6.29
N ASN A 288 6.71 9.70 5.16
CA ASN A 288 5.52 9.81 4.32
C ASN A 288 5.16 8.45 3.71
N LEU A 289 6.15 7.73 3.20
CA LEU A 289 5.99 6.39 2.65
C LEU A 289 5.42 5.41 3.70
N GLU A 290 5.97 5.41 4.91
CA GLU A 290 5.45 4.56 5.99
C GLU A 290 3.98 4.82 6.30
N ARG A 291 3.59 6.10 6.39
CA ARG A 291 2.20 6.50 6.61
C ARG A 291 1.30 6.08 5.43
N ILE A 292 1.70 6.41 4.21
CA ILE A 292 0.94 6.12 2.98
C ILE A 292 0.74 4.62 2.82
N THR A 293 1.82 3.84 2.89
CA THR A 293 1.78 2.40 2.68
C THR A 293 0.88 1.71 3.72
N ASN A 294 0.98 2.08 5.00
CA ASN A 294 0.09 1.50 6.03
C ASN A 294 -1.39 1.87 5.84
N LEU A 295 -1.70 3.08 5.34
CA LEU A 295 -3.07 3.46 4.99
C LEU A 295 -3.60 2.69 3.76
N VAL A 296 -2.74 2.45 2.77
CA VAL A 296 -3.09 1.61 1.61
C VAL A 296 -3.31 0.16 2.04
N LEU A 297 -2.45 -0.40 2.90
CA LEU A 297 -2.64 -1.74 3.46
C LEU A 297 -3.96 -1.83 4.22
N GLU A 298 -4.33 -0.80 4.99
CA GLU A 298 -5.62 -0.75 5.66
C GLU A 298 -6.79 -0.79 4.67
N ILE A 299 -6.74 0.00 3.59
CA ILE A 299 -7.77 -0.01 2.54
C ILE A 299 -7.88 -1.39 1.89
N CYS A 300 -6.75 -2.01 1.55
CA CYS A 300 -6.72 -3.32 0.89
C CYS A 300 -7.14 -4.49 1.80
N CYS A 301 -7.01 -4.33 3.12
CA CYS A 301 -7.30 -5.37 4.11
C CYS A 301 -8.64 -5.19 4.83
N ARG A 302 -9.38 -4.11 4.57
CA ARG A 302 -10.74 -3.93 5.09
C ARG A 302 -11.67 -5.00 4.49
N LYS A 303 -12.57 -5.49 5.34
CA LYS A 303 -13.65 -6.42 4.98
C LYS A 303 -14.81 -5.64 4.39
#